data_AF-A0AAU8X7E8-F1
#
_entry.id   AF-A0AAU8X7E8-F1
#
_cell.length_a   1.000
_cell.length_b   1.000
_cell.length_c   1.000
_cell.angle_alpha   90.00
_cell.angle_beta   90.00
_cell.angle_gamma   90.00
#
_symmetry.space_group_name_H-M   'P 1'
#
loop_
_entity.id
_entity.type
_entity.pdbx_description
1 polymer ?
#
loop_
_entity_poly.entity_id
_entity_poly.type
_entity_poly.pdbx_seq_one_letter_code
_entity_poly.pdbx_strand_id
1 'polypeptide(L)'
;MNQEFHVSSLVVLTQPSLRHQLAEQIASLEGAEVHAVSEIGKLVVTLEGPSQRPIMDAIDAINAMPGVLSAALIYHQFDELDVECKE
;
A
#
# COMPACT_ATOMS: atom_id res chain seq x y z
N MET A 1 8.15 5.29 -24.20
CA MET A 1 7.08 5.47 -23.18
C MET A 1 7.78 5.26 -21.86
N ASN A 2 7.96 6.30 -21.05
CA ASN A 2 8.47 6.12 -19.68
C ASN A 2 7.47 5.24 -18.93
N GLN A 3 7.92 4.09 -18.45
CA GLN A 3 7.17 3.32 -17.48
C GLN A 3 7.55 3.86 -16.11
N GLU A 4 6.62 4.55 -15.47
CA GLU A 4 6.76 4.97 -14.08
C GLU A 4 6.43 3.77 -13.19
N PHE A 5 7.26 3.48 -12.20
CA PHE A 5 6.96 2.49 -11.17
C PHE A 5 6.92 3.18 -9.81
N HIS A 6 5.79 3.08 -9.13
CA HIS A 6 5.54 3.76 -7.87
C HIS A 6 5.66 2.78 -6.71
N VAL A 7 6.37 3.19 -5.67
CA VAL A 7 6.50 2.46 -4.40
C VAL A 7 6.15 3.41 -3.26
N SER A 8 5.22 2.96 -2.40
CA SER A 8 4.61 3.80 -1.37
C SER A 8 4.59 3.09 -0.04
N SER A 9 5.00 3.76 1.03
CA SER A 9 4.86 3.25 2.40
C SER A 9 3.63 3.85 3.06
N LEU A 10 2.79 2.99 3.62
CA LEU A 10 1.51 3.32 4.23
C LEU A 10 1.46 2.78 5.66
N VAL A 11 0.97 3.61 6.58
CA VAL A 11 0.61 3.17 7.94
C VAL A 11 -0.90 3.11 8.03
N VAL A 12 -1.43 1.92 8.35
CA VAL A 12 -2.86 1.71 8.52
C VAL A 12 -3.15 1.51 9.99
N LEU A 13 -3.99 2.35 10.56
CA LEU A 13 -4.55 2.17 11.88
C LEU A 13 -5.88 1.45 11.76
N THR A 14 -6.03 0.37 12.51
CA THR A 14 -7.20 -0.49 12.54
C THR A 14 -7.71 -0.68 13.96
N GLN A 15 -8.92 -1.19 14.08
CA GLN A 15 -9.41 -1.72 15.35
C GLN A 15 -8.54 -2.92 15.77
N PRO A 16 -7.98 -2.92 17.00
CA PRO A 16 -7.08 -3.99 17.45
C PRO A 16 -7.67 -5.41 17.34
N SER A 17 -8.98 -5.54 17.51
CA SER A 17 -9.72 -6.81 17.39
C SER A 17 -9.76 -7.36 15.96
N LEU A 18 -9.63 -6.50 14.95
CA LEU A 18 -9.73 -6.86 13.52
C LEU A 18 -8.37 -6.84 12.81
N ARG A 19 -7.28 -6.51 13.52
CA ARG A 19 -5.95 -6.24 12.94
C ARG A 19 -5.43 -7.35 12.03
N HIS A 20 -5.63 -8.62 12.41
CA HIS A 20 -5.14 -9.77 11.64
C HIS A 20 -5.99 -10.03 10.41
N GLN A 21 -7.32 -9.95 10.56
CA GLN A 21 -8.26 -10.10 9.44
C GLN A 21 -8.08 -8.98 8.41
N LEU A 22 -7.82 -7.75 8.85
CA LEU A 22 -7.54 -6.63 7.95
C LEU A 22 -6.14 -6.75 7.33
N ALA A 23 -5.13 -7.23 8.06
CA ALA A 23 -3.81 -7.51 7.50
C ALA A 23 -3.89 -8.53 6.35
N GLU A 24 -4.65 -9.62 6.52
CA GLU A 24 -4.85 -10.63 5.48
C GLU A 24 -5.60 -10.06 4.26
N GLN A 25 -6.64 -9.26 4.48
CA GLN A 25 -7.37 -8.59 3.40
C GLN A 25 -6.48 -7.62 2.63
N ILE A 26 -5.69 -6.80 3.33
CA ILE A 26 -4.77 -5.85 2.71
C ILE A 26 -3.69 -6.58 1.92
N ALA A 27 -3.11 -7.65 2.47
CA ALA A 27 -2.11 -8.47 1.79
C ALA A 27 -2.65 -9.24 0.56
N SER A 28 -3.98 -9.31 0.40
CA SER A 28 -4.62 -9.88 -0.79
C SER A 28 -4.79 -8.89 -1.94
N LEU A 29 -4.56 -7.59 -1.69
CA LEU A 29 -4.58 -6.57 -2.74
C LEU A 29 -3.35 -6.71 -3.63
N GLU A 30 -3.53 -6.53 -4.93
CA GLU A 30 -2.43 -6.58 -5.89
C GLU A 30 -1.44 -5.44 -5.60
N GLY A 31 -0.15 -5.79 -5.50
CA GLY A 31 0.91 -4.84 -5.18
C GLY A 31 0.94 -4.38 -3.72
N ALA A 32 0.20 -5.01 -2.80
CA ALA A 32 0.23 -4.67 -1.38
C ALA A 32 0.99 -5.72 -0.56
N GLU A 33 1.91 -5.26 0.28
CA GLU A 33 2.65 -6.10 1.22
C GLU A 33 2.52 -5.57 2.64
N VAL A 34 2.14 -6.43 3.59
CA VAL A 34 2.04 -6.09 5.02
C VAL A 34 3.30 -6.56 5.75
N HIS A 35 4.10 -5.64 6.25
CA HIS A 35 5.37 -5.96 6.92
C HIS A 35 5.25 -6.12 8.43
N ALA A 36 4.28 -5.46 9.06
CA ALA A 36 4.12 -5.51 10.51
C ALA A 36 2.66 -5.33 10.93
N VAL A 37 2.28 -6.02 12.01
CA VAL A 37 0.98 -5.88 12.67
C VAL A 37 1.19 -5.73 14.17
N SER A 38 0.99 -4.52 14.69
CA SER A 38 1.12 -4.21 16.11
C SER A 38 -0.10 -4.65 16.91
N GLU A 39 0.08 -4.98 18.20
CA GLU A 39 -1.02 -5.31 19.11
C GLU A 39 -2.05 -4.19 19.26
N ILE A 40 -1.64 -2.94 19.10
CA ILE A 40 -2.51 -1.76 19.16
C ILE A 40 -3.21 -1.45 17.83
N GLY A 41 -3.17 -2.35 16.85
CA GLY A 41 -3.88 -2.20 15.57
C GLY A 41 -3.18 -1.33 14.53
N LYS A 42 -1.88 -1.05 14.67
CA LYS A 42 -1.08 -0.40 13.61
C LYS A 42 -0.51 -1.44 12.65
N LEU A 43 -0.67 -1.21 11.35
CA LEU A 43 -0.09 -2.01 10.29
C LEU A 43 0.88 -1.15 9.48
N VAL A 44 1.99 -1.76 9.08
CA VAL A 44 2.95 -1.17 8.13
C VAL A 44 2.77 -1.89 6.81
N VAL A 45 2.46 -1.14 5.76
CA VAL A 45 2.10 -1.67 4.45
C VAL A 45 2.94 -0.96 3.39
N THR A 46 3.40 -1.70 2.39
CA THR A 46 3.99 -1.16 1.17
C THR A 46 3.02 -1.40 0.01
N LEU A 47 2.81 -0.38 -0.81
CA LEU A 47 2.02 -0.45 -2.03
C LEU A 47 2.93 -0.16 -3.23
N GLU A 48 2.90 -1.03 -4.22
CA GLU A 48 3.64 -0.89 -5.47
C GLU A 48 2.72 -0.97 -6.69
N GLY A 49 3.07 -0.26 -7.76
CA GLY A 49 2.22 -0.24 -8.95
C GLY A 49 2.78 0.56 -10.12
N PRO A 50 2.22 0.35 -11.33
CA PRO A 50 2.72 0.92 -12.57
C PRO A 50 2.37 2.40 -12.79
N SER A 51 1.66 3.04 -11.85
CA SER A 51 1.36 4.48 -11.87
C SER A 51 0.83 4.92 -10.50
N GLN A 52 0.69 6.23 -10.29
CA GLN A 52 0.11 6.77 -9.05
C GLN A 52 -1.35 6.35 -8.82
N ARG A 53 -2.15 6.14 -9.88
CA ARG A 53 -3.59 5.82 -9.78
C ARG A 53 -3.89 4.54 -8.98
N PRO A 54 -3.33 3.36 -9.31
CA PRO A 54 -3.57 2.13 -8.55
C PRO A 54 -3.14 2.24 -7.09
N ILE A 55 -2.10 3.02 -6.78
CA ILE A 55 -1.70 3.29 -5.39
C ILE A 55 -2.81 4.04 -4.65
N MET A 56 -3.35 5.11 -5.25
CA MET A 56 -4.42 5.89 -4.62
C MET A 56 -5.70 5.05 -4.47
N ASP A 57 -6.07 4.28 -5.50
CA ASP A 57 -7.23 3.39 -5.47
C ASP A 57 -7.11 2.34 -4.35
N ALA A 58 -5.90 1.79 -4.14
CA ALA A 58 -5.62 0.87 -3.05
C ALA A 58 -5.75 1.56 -1.68
N ILE A 59 -5.25 2.79 -1.52
CA ILE A 59 -5.40 3.56 -0.28
C ILE A 59 -6.87 3.83 0.03
N ASP A 60 -7.66 4.21 -0.98
CA ASP A 60 -9.09 4.46 -0.84
C ASP A 60 -9.84 3.17 -0.47
N ALA A 61 -9.50 2.05 -1.12
CA ALA A 61 -10.06 0.73 -0.80
C ALA A 61 -9.75 0.32 0.65
N ILE A 62 -8.51 0.52 1.11
CA ILE A 62 -8.10 0.24 2.49
C ILE A 62 -8.87 1.14 3.47
N ASN A 63 -8.96 2.45 3.20
CA ASN A 63 -9.71 3.38 4.05
C ASN A 63 -11.19 3.03 4.16
N ALA A 64 -11.78 2.45 3.12
CA ALA A 64 -13.18 2.02 3.10
C ALA A 64 -13.43 0.69 3.84
N MET A 65 -12.40 -0.07 4.21
CA MET A 65 -12.57 -1.36 4.88
C MET A 65 -13.16 -1.17 6.30
N PRO A 66 -14.23 -1.91 6.66
CA PRO A 66 -14.78 -1.87 8.01
C PRO A 66 -13.73 -2.26 9.06
N GLY A 67 -13.50 -1.37 10.02
CA GLY A 67 -12.50 -1.56 11.07
C GLY A 67 -11.17 -0.86 10.81
N VAL A 68 -10.95 -0.29 9.61
CA VAL A 68 -9.88 0.68 9.40
C VAL A 68 -10.31 2.02 10.00
N LEU A 69 -9.42 2.61 10.78
CA LEU A 69 -9.61 3.90 11.44
C LEU A 69 -8.95 5.03 10.64
N SER A 70 -7.82 4.74 9.99
CA SER A 70 -7.07 5.68 9.16
C SER A 70 -6.01 4.93 8.35
N ALA A 71 -5.78 5.32 7.10
CA ALA A 71 -4.60 4.94 6.33
C ALA A 71 -3.83 6.21 5.93
N ALA A 72 -2.58 6.31 6.36
CA ALA A 72 -1.74 7.49 6.16
C ALA A 72 -0.50 7.13 5.33
N LEU A 73 -0.36 7.78 4.18
CA LEU A 73 0.81 7.65 3.31
C LEU A 73 1.99 8.36 3.97
N ILE A 74 3.05 7.59 4.27
CA ILE A 74 4.26 8.09 4.92
C ILE A 74 5.34 8.44 3.89
N TYR A 75 5.43 7.62 2.84
CA TYR A 75 6.45 7.77 1.81
C TYR A 75 5.87 7.44 0.44
N HIS A 76 6.31 8.18 -0.58
CA HIS A 76 5.98 7.91 -1.97
C HIS A 76 7.21 8.20 -2.82
N GLN A 77 7.64 7.21 -3.59
CA GLN A 77 8.67 7.34 -4.61
C GLN A 77 8.14 6.78 -5.92
N PHE A 78 8.57 7.37 -7.02
CA PHE A 78 8.38 6.81 -8.34
C PHE A 78 9.69 6.88 -9.10
N ASP A 79 9.99 5.82 -9.83
CA ASP A 79 11.15 5.75 -10.70
C ASP A 79 10.68 5.75 -12.15
N GLU A 80 11.30 6.57 -12.99
CA GLU A 80 11.15 6.51 -14.43
C GLU A 80 12.10 5.42 -14.95
N LEU A 81 11.54 4.31 -15.45
CA LEU A 81 12.34 3.29 -16.12
C LEU A 81 12.74 3.80 -17.50
N ASP A 82 13.94 4.39 -17.59
CA ASP A 82 14.62 4.61 -18.86
C ASP A 82 14.96 3.24 -19.46
N VAL A 83 14.13 2.77 -20.39
CA VAL A 83 14.48 1.65 -21.26
C VAL A 83 15.59 2.10 -22.21
N GLU A 84 16.84 2.02 -21.77
CA GLU A 84 17.99 1.96 -22.68
C GLU A 84 17.89 0.65 -23.47
N CYS A 85 17.29 0.71 -24.67
CA CYS A 85 17.50 -0.31 -25.69
C CYS A 85 19.00 -0.35 -26.01
N LYS A 86 19.72 -1.30 -25.41
CA LYS A 86 21.06 -1.67 -25.88
C LYS A 86 20.91 -2.28 -27.28
N GLU A 87 21.32 -1.50 -28.29
CA GLU A 87 21.57 -1.99 -29.65
C GLU A 87 22.73 -2.99 -29.70
#